data_AF-A0A7C5QWW2-F1
#
_entry.id   AF-A0A7C5QWW2-F1
#
_cell.length_a   1.000
_cell.length_b   1.000
_cell.length_c   1.000
_cell.angle_alpha   90.00
_cell.angle_beta   90.00
_cell.angle_gamma   90.00
#
_symmetry.space_group_name_H-M   'P 1'
#
loop_
_entity.id
_entity.type
_entity.pdbx_description
1 polymer ?
#
loop_
_entity_poly.entity_id
_entity_poly.type
_entity_poly.pdbx_seq_one_letter_code
_entity_poly.pdbx_strand_id
1 'polypeptide(L)'
;MYGGADNDTIFAGDGDDVVLAGTGDDTLNGDAGNDRLYANAGTNTLYGGAGDDTYYGGSGVDTYQFNAADGAAVERVSFFEATDIIQLNGFGFADATAAAASFTQAGGNVIFSAGGVTIAFYGASLADVQAAVQVDGLAELPSVDKQIVSEAPSLPQDAVADVLATQAQDNAYAVSFDTLEDIGYHTELFYLDFQSLL
;
A
#
# COMPACT_ATOMS: atom_id res chain seq x y z
N MET A 1 -2.26 -9.42 -3.59
CA MET A 1 -2.97 -9.10 -2.33
C MET A 1 -4.17 -8.23 -2.62
N TYR A 2 -5.27 -8.38 -1.87
CA TYR A 2 -6.50 -7.59 -2.06
C TYR A 2 -7.01 -7.11 -0.70
N GLY A 3 -7.16 -5.79 -0.52
CA GLY A 3 -7.64 -5.14 0.72
C GLY A 3 -9.16 -5.21 0.86
N GLY A 4 -9.88 -4.66 -0.13
CA GLY A 4 -11.33 -4.73 -0.20
C GLY A 4 -11.96 -3.35 -0.24
N ALA A 5 -13.05 -3.22 0.50
CA ALA A 5 -13.68 -1.94 0.77
C ALA A 5 -13.57 -1.74 2.28
N ASP A 6 -12.71 -0.81 2.72
CA ASP A 6 -12.48 -0.31 4.08
C ASP A 6 -11.08 0.35 4.07
N ASN A 7 -10.65 0.94 5.18
CA ASN A 7 -9.29 1.48 5.27
C ASN A 7 -8.32 0.35 5.61
N ASP A 8 -7.44 0.00 4.68
CA ASP A 8 -6.50 -1.10 4.81
C ASP A 8 -5.07 -0.63 5.06
N THR A 9 -4.34 -1.32 5.94
CA THR A 9 -2.88 -1.29 5.96
C THR A 9 -2.35 -2.59 5.35
N ILE A 10 -1.67 -2.49 4.22
CA ILE A 10 -1.17 -3.62 3.43
C ILE A 10 0.35 -3.56 3.36
N PHE A 11 0.99 -4.64 3.79
CA PHE A 11 2.42 -4.91 3.65
C PHE A 11 2.59 -6.10 2.72
N ALA A 12 3.29 -5.90 1.61
CA ALA A 12 3.47 -6.95 0.62
C ALA A 12 4.61 -7.92 0.96
N GLY A 13 5.50 -7.55 1.89
CA GLY A 13 6.64 -8.35 2.29
C GLY A 13 7.63 -8.56 1.14
N ASP A 14 8.54 -9.52 1.31
CA ASP A 14 9.54 -9.79 0.27
C ASP A 14 8.92 -10.40 -1.02
N GLY A 15 9.48 -10.02 -2.16
CA GLY A 15 9.17 -10.53 -3.49
C GLY A 15 8.54 -9.48 -4.42
N ASP A 16 8.41 -9.81 -5.70
CA ASP A 16 7.67 -8.97 -6.64
C ASP A 16 6.16 -9.18 -6.45
N ASP A 17 5.47 -8.22 -5.84
CA ASP A 17 4.07 -8.33 -5.48
C ASP A 17 3.14 -7.45 -6.33
N VAL A 18 1.87 -7.82 -6.28
CA VAL A 18 0.76 -7.04 -6.85
C VAL A 18 -0.25 -6.80 -5.74
N VAL A 19 -0.42 -5.54 -5.36
CA VAL A 19 -1.33 -5.10 -4.30
C VAL A 19 -2.48 -4.34 -4.91
N LEU A 20 -3.71 -4.73 -4.58
CA LEU A 20 -4.93 -4.00 -4.91
C LEU A 20 -5.63 -3.64 -3.60
N ALA A 21 -5.59 -2.38 -3.18
CA ALA A 21 -6.17 -2.00 -1.90
C ALA A 21 -7.70 -1.89 -2.01
N GLY A 22 -8.21 -1.04 -2.90
CA GLY A 22 -9.61 -1.06 -3.29
C GLY A 22 -10.28 0.28 -3.01
N THR A 23 -11.28 0.32 -2.15
CA THR A 23 -11.89 1.60 -1.76
C THR A 23 -11.68 1.84 -0.28
N GLY A 24 -11.29 3.05 0.10
CA GLY A 24 -10.96 3.40 1.47
C GLY A 24 -9.69 4.24 1.49
N ASP A 25 -9.35 4.76 2.65
CA ASP A 25 -8.10 5.47 2.85
C ASP A 25 -7.03 4.42 3.22
N ASP A 26 -6.30 3.94 2.21
CA ASP A 26 -5.41 2.79 2.35
C ASP A 26 -3.95 3.19 2.53
N THR A 27 -3.19 2.35 3.23
CA THR A 27 -1.75 2.44 3.42
C THR A 27 -1.10 1.21 2.80
N LEU A 28 -0.29 1.39 1.75
CA LEU A 28 0.36 0.31 1.00
C LEU A 28 1.88 0.41 1.17
N ASN A 29 2.49 -0.68 1.61
CA ASN A 29 3.93 -0.91 1.63
C ASN A 29 4.28 -2.11 0.74
N GLY A 30 5.10 -1.92 -0.29
CA GLY A 30 5.62 -2.99 -1.15
C GLY A 30 6.74 -3.82 -0.49
N ASP A 31 7.42 -3.25 0.50
CA ASP A 31 8.61 -3.80 1.14
C ASP A 31 9.78 -4.03 0.17
N ALA A 32 10.12 -5.26 -0.19
CA ALA A 32 11.32 -5.54 -0.98
C ALA A 32 10.96 -6.33 -2.23
N GLY A 33 11.25 -5.79 -3.41
CA GLY A 33 10.87 -6.39 -4.68
C GLY A 33 10.47 -5.34 -5.69
N ASN A 34 10.01 -5.76 -6.86
CA ASN A 34 9.48 -4.85 -7.88
C ASN A 34 7.96 -4.93 -7.89
N ASP A 35 7.35 -4.01 -7.17
CA ASP A 35 5.94 -4.08 -6.81
C ASP A 35 5.03 -3.30 -7.78
N ARG A 36 3.76 -3.67 -7.74
CA ARG A 36 2.68 -2.92 -8.38
C ARG A 36 1.61 -2.62 -7.34
N LEU A 37 1.54 -1.35 -6.94
CA LEU A 37 0.63 -0.85 -5.92
C LEU A 37 -0.54 -0.14 -6.58
N TYR A 38 -1.74 -0.71 -6.44
CA TYR A 38 -3.00 -0.16 -6.93
C TYR A 38 -3.88 0.21 -5.74
N ALA A 39 -3.91 1.49 -5.36
CA ALA A 39 -4.75 1.93 -4.25
C ALA A 39 -6.22 2.10 -4.68
N ASN A 40 -6.46 2.61 -5.89
CA ASN A 40 -7.75 2.95 -6.50
C ASN A 40 -8.45 4.17 -5.91
N ALA A 41 -9.32 4.06 -4.92
CA ALA A 41 -10.17 5.19 -4.53
C ALA A 41 -10.06 5.50 -3.05
N GLY A 42 -9.76 6.76 -2.72
CA GLY A 42 -9.65 7.25 -1.35
C GLY A 42 -8.40 8.10 -1.18
N THR A 43 -8.06 8.43 0.06
CA THR A 43 -6.85 9.19 0.41
C THR A 43 -5.78 8.20 0.83
N ASN A 44 -4.92 7.80 -0.10
CA ASN A 44 -4.02 6.68 0.13
C ASN A 44 -2.60 7.12 0.45
N THR A 45 -1.85 6.27 1.14
CA THR A 45 -0.41 6.39 1.31
C THR A 45 0.27 5.20 0.64
N LEU A 46 1.15 5.45 -0.32
CA LEU A 46 1.85 4.41 -1.07
C LEU A 46 3.36 4.53 -0.87
N TYR A 47 3.99 3.43 -0.52
CA TYR A 47 5.43 3.27 -0.36
C TYR A 47 5.82 1.93 -1.00
N GLY A 48 6.68 1.96 -2.02
CA GLY A 48 7.13 0.74 -2.71
C GLY A 48 8.21 0.01 -1.94
N GLY A 49 9.07 0.76 -1.26
CA GLY A 49 10.21 0.19 -0.55
C GLY A 49 11.39 -0.03 -1.50
N ALA A 50 12.09 -1.15 -1.36
CA ALA A 50 13.30 -1.43 -2.09
C ALA A 50 13.02 -2.19 -3.40
N GLY A 51 13.26 -1.55 -4.54
CA GLY A 51 13.22 -2.18 -5.87
C GLY A 51 12.61 -1.25 -6.91
N ASP A 52 12.24 -1.77 -8.08
CA ASP A 52 11.70 -0.95 -9.18
C ASP A 52 10.16 -0.97 -9.20
N ASP A 53 9.52 -0.07 -8.45
CA ASP A 53 8.09 -0.15 -8.21
C ASP A 53 7.21 0.61 -9.20
N THR A 54 5.91 0.29 -9.14
CA THR A 54 4.85 0.98 -9.87
C THR A 54 3.75 1.41 -8.94
N TYR A 55 3.37 2.68 -9.06
CA TYR A 55 2.34 3.28 -8.23
C TYR A 55 1.16 3.71 -9.11
N TYR A 56 -0.02 3.32 -8.66
CA TYR A 56 -1.31 3.73 -9.18
C TYR A 56 -2.17 4.17 -7.99
N GLY A 57 -2.08 5.44 -7.59
CA GLY A 57 -2.88 5.99 -6.49
C GLY A 57 -4.37 5.95 -6.83
N GLY A 58 -4.71 6.44 -8.03
CA GLY A 58 -6.07 6.41 -8.54
C GLY A 58 -6.77 7.73 -8.26
N SER A 59 -7.99 7.69 -7.73
CA SER A 59 -8.76 8.89 -7.42
C SER A 59 -8.67 9.23 -5.94
N GLY A 60 -8.50 10.51 -5.64
CA GLY A 60 -8.48 11.03 -4.29
C GLY A 60 -7.28 11.92 -4.07
N VAL A 61 -6.80 12.00 -2.82
CA VAL A 61 -5.59 12.74 -2.48
C VAL A 61 -4.57 11.74 -1.99
N ASP A 62 -3.66 11.34 -2.86
CA ASP A 62 -2.72 10.27 -2.54
C ASP A 62 -1.35 10.82 -2.13
N THR A 63 -0.67 10.13 -1.23
CA THR A 63 0.69 10.42 -0.80
C THR A 63 1.64 9.34 -1.30
N TYR A 64 2.58 9.71 -2.16
CA TYR A 64 3.64 8.82 -2.66
C TYR A 64 4.92 9.08 -1.87
N GLN A 65 5.37 8.09 -1.10
CA GLN A 65 6.60 8.17 -0.30
C GLN A 65 7.76 7.52 -1.02
N PHE A 66 8.89 8.22 -1.09
CA PHE A 66 10.15 7.71 -1.61
C PHE A 66 11.27 7.97 -0.60
N ASN A 67 12.08 6.97 -0.29
CA ASN A 67 13.23 7.13 0.59
C ASN A 67 14.56 6.87 -0.12
N ALA A 68 15.54 7.71 0.16
CA ALA A 68 16.92 7.49 -0.26
C ALA A 68 17.56 6.25 0.40
N ALA A 69 17.01 5.79 1.53
CA ALA A 69 17.51 4.63 2.27
C ALA A 69 17.20 3.28 1.59
N ASP A 70 16.18 3.23 0.72
CA ASP A 70 15.71 2.01 0.05
C ASP A 70 16.70 1.50 -1.01
N GLY A 71 17.64 2.35 -1.42
CA GLY A 71 18.70 2.02 -2.36
C GLY A 71 18.43 2.58 -3.76
N ALA A 72 19.05 1.96 -4.77
CA ALA A 72 18.88 2.39 -6.15
C ALA A 72 17.64 1.72 -6.76
N ALA A 73 16.76 2.54 -7.34
CA ALA A 73 15.44 2.15 -7.79
C ALA A 73 14.98 2.96 -9.00
N VAL A 74 14.13 2.37 -9.84
CA VAL A 74 13.41 3.03 -10.94
C VAL A 74 11.91 2.98 -10.70
N GLU A 75 11.41 4.09 -10.16
CA GLU A 75 10.02 4.25 -9.74
C GLU A 75 9.15 4.81 -10.84
N ARG A 76 7.92 4.30 -10.92
CA ARG A 76 6.96 4.66 -11.96
C ARG A 76 5.63 5.05 -11.35
N VAL A 77 5.27 6.33 -11.47
CA VAL A 77 3.99 6.85 -10.99
C VAL A 77 3.07 7.15 -12.17
N SER A 78 1.87 6.58 -12.15
CA SER A 78 0.81 6.84 -13.14
C SER A 78 -0.43 7.41 -12.46
N PHE A 79 -1.21 8.18 -13.22
CA PHE A 79 -2.44 8.83 -12.75
C PHE A 79 -2.23 9.80 -11.58
N PHE A 80 -1.07 10.46 -11.56
CA PHE A 80 -0.80 11.53 -10.59
C PHE A 80 -1.71 12.74 -10.84
N GLU A 81 -2.38 13.21 -9.79
CA GLU A 81 -3.27 14.36 -9.81
C GLU A 81 -2.65 15.55 -9.07
N ALA A 82 -3.04 16.78 -9.42
CA ALA A 82 -2.47 17.99 -8.82
C ALA A 82 -2.76 18.15 -7.32
N THR A 83 -3.70 17.36 -6.79
CA THR A 83 -4.04 17.31 -5.37
C THR A 83 -3.16 16.34 -4.58
N ASP A 84 -2.44 15.45 -5.25
CA ASP A 84 -1.59 14.46 -4.62
C ASP A 84 -0.36 15.11 -3.94
N ILE A 85 0.30 14.31 -3.12
CA ILE A 85 1.47 14.68 -2.34
C ILE A 85 2.62 13.75 -2.73
N ILE A 86 3.80 14.35 -2.92
CA ILE A 86 5.05 13.61 -3.11
C ILE A 86 5.91 13.86 -1.89
N GLN A 87 6.31 12.79 -1.23
CA GLN A 87 7.19 12.91 -0.08
C GLN A 87 8.57 12.30 -0.42
N LEU A 88 9.59 13.13 -0.29
CA LEU A 88 10.99 12.75 -0.49
C LEU A 88 11.72 12.74 0.85
N ASN A 89 12.10 11.56 1.31
CA ASN A 89 12.78 11.35 2.60
C ASN A 89 14.27 11.05 2.38
N GLY A 90 15.14 11.70 3.15
CA GLY A 90 16.56 11.33 3.19
C GLY A 90 17.42 11.72 1.97
N PHE A 91 16.86 12.43 0.98
CA PHE A 91 17.60 12.88 -0.22
C PHE A 91 18.52 14.09 0.01
N GLY A 92 18.53 14.67 1.22
CA GLY A 92 19.46 15.75 1.59
C GLY A 92 19.10 17.13 1.04
N PHE A 93 17.84 17.36 0.68
CA PHE A 93 17.36 18.68 0.30
C PHE A 93 17.25 19.61 1.52
N ALA A 94 17.55 20.89 1.33
CA ALA A 94 17.44 21.88 2.41
C ALA A 94 15.98 22.21 2.77
N ASP A 95 15.11 22.18 1.77
CA ASP A 95 13.67 22.42 1.88
C ASP A 95 12.92 21.86 0.67
N ALA A 96 11.59 21.91 0.72
CA ALA A 96 10.70 21.46 -0.35
C ALA A 96 10.87 22.24 -1.67
N THR A 97 11.30 23.51 -1.62
CA THR A 97 11.52 24.32 -2.83
C THR A 97 12.75 23.82 -3.59
N ALA A 98 13.84 23.52 -2.88
CA ALA A 98 15.03 22.92 -3.44
C ALA A 98 14.75 21.51 -4.01
N ALA A 99 13.94 20.71 -3.31
CA ALA A 99 13.51 19.40 -3.77
C ALA A 99 12.65 19.50 -5.04
N ALA A 100 11.63 20.36 -5.07
CA ALA A 100 10.78 20.58 -6.24
C ALA A 100 11.58 21.04 -7.47
N ALA A 101 12.60 21.88 -7.28
CA ALA A 101 13.45 22.35 -8.38
C ALA A 101 14.30 21.24 -9.04
N SER A 102 14.42 20.07 -8.41
CA SER A 102 15.16 18.93 -8.96
C SER A 102 14.37 18.09 -9.97
N PHE A 103 13.05 18.29 -10.06
CA PHE A 103 12.21 17.65 -11.07
C PHE A 103 12.34 18.35 -12.43
N THR A 104 12.38 17.56 -13.50
CA THR A 104 12.53 18.06 -14.88
C THR A 104 11.53 17.39 -15.82
N GLN A 105 11.01 18.14 -16.79
CA GLN A 105 10.18 17.55 -17.85
C GLN A 105 11.07 16.95 -18.94
N ALA A 106 10.91 15.67 -19.24
CA ALA A 106 11.61 14.98 -20.33
C ALA A 106 10.68 13.98 -21.03
N GLY A 107 10.61 14.04 -22.36
CA GLY A 107 9.87 13.04 -23.15
C GLY A 107 8.37 12.95 -22.85
N GLY A 108 7.75 14.02 -22.32
CA GLY A 108 6.34 14.02 -21.91
C GLY A 108 6.10 13.52 -20.48
N ASN A 109 7.14 13.13 -19.76
CA ASN A 109 7.10 12.72 -18.35
C ASN A 109 7.83 13.74 -17.47
N VAL A 110 7.54 13.74 -16.17
CA VAL A 110 8.33 14.49 -15.18
C VAL A 110 9.27 13.51 -14.49
N ILE A 111 10.56 13.84 -14.43
CA ILE A 111 11.63 12.97 -13.97
C ILE A 111 12.37 13.62 -12.80
N PHE A 112 12.62 12.82 -11.77
CA PHE A 112 13.53 13.10 -10.68
C PHE A 112 14.68 12.08 -10.71
N SER A 113 15.90 12.51 -10.35
CA SER A 113 17.03 11.60 -10.19
C SER A 113 17.98 12.09 -9.12
N ALA A 114 18.05 11.39 -7.99
CA ALA A 114 18.99 11.66 -6.90
C ALA A 114 19.25 10.40 -6.08
N GLY A 115 20.43 10.28 -5.45
CA GLY A 115 20.73 9.17 -4.54
C GLY A 115 20.78 7.78 -5.18
N GLY A 116 20.71 7.66 -6.52
CA GLY A 116 20.55 6.37 -7.21
C GLY A 116 19.10 6.01 -7.52
N VAL A 117 18.13 6.78 -7.01
CA VAL A 117 16.71 6.65 -7.31
C VAL A 117 16.36 7.50 -8.53
N THR A 118 15.58 6.94 -9.44
CA THR A 118 14.93 7.67 -10.53
C THR A 118 13.42 7.52 -10.40
N ILE A 119 12.69 8.64 -10.39
CA ILE A 119 11.22 8.62 -10.32
C ILE A 119 10.68 9.24 -11.59
N ALA A 120 9.78 8.52 -12.27
CA ALA A 120 9.09 8.99 -13.46
C ALA A 120 7.58 9.11 -13.24
N PHE A 121 7.06 10.33 -13.39
CA PHE A 121 5.63 10.62 -13.39
C PHE A 121 5.13 10.66 -14.83
N TYR A 122 4.29 9.71 -15.19
CA TYR A 122 3.75 9.56 -16.54
C TYR A 122 2.46 10.37 -16.71
N GLY A 123 2.47 11.29 -17.67
CA GLY A 123 1.30 12.13 -18.00
C GLY A 123 1.04 13.29 -17.03
N ALA A 124 1.89 13.49 -16.02
CA ALA A 124 1.82 14.62 -15.10
C ALA A 124 2.47 15.89 -15.69
N SER A 125 2.02 17.06 -15.24
CA SER A 125 2.69 18.33 -15.56
C SER A 125 3.78 18.63 -14.53
N LEU A 126 4.88 19.27 -14.98
CA LEU A 126 5.96 19.68 -14.08
C LEU A 126 5.46 20.62 -12.96
N ALA A 127 4.51 21.51 -13.26
CA ALA A 127 3.98 22.45 -12.27
C ALA A 127 3.23 21.72 -11.14
N ASP A 128 2.42 20.72 -11.49
CA ASP A 128 1.65 19.95 -10.52
C ASP A 128 2.57 19.10 -9.64
N VAL A 129 3.54 18.41 -10.25
CA VAL A 129 4.55 17.63 -9.53
C VAL A 129 5.34 18.51 -8.57
N GLN A 130 5.80 19.69 -9.01
CA GLN A 130 6.57 20.61 -8.18
C GLN A 130 5.76 21.19 -7.02
N ALA A 131 4.45 21.40 -7.19
CA ALA A 131 3.57 21.91 -6.14
C ALA A 131 3.28 20.86 -5.06
N ALA A 132 3.38 19.57 -5.39
CA ALA A 132 3.09 18.46 -4.50
C ALA A 132 4.26 18.02 -3.60
N VAL A 133 5.49 18.51 -3.86
CA VAL A 133 6.68 18.04 -3.15
C VAL A 133 6.71 18.52 -1.70
N GLN A 134 6.89 17.55 -0.80
CA GLN A 134 7.18 17.71 0.62
C GLN A 134 8.47 16.95 0.95
N VAL A 135 9.17 17.38 2.00
CA VAL A 135 10.41 16.74 2.49
C VAL A 135 10.28 16.37 3.95
N ASP A 136 10.80 15.20 4.32
CA ASP A 136 10.94 14.70 5.70
C ASP A 136 9.65 14.79 6.56
N GLY A 137 8.48 14.48 5.98
CA GLY A 137 7.16 14.76 6.57
C GLY A 137 6.45 13.62 7.31
N LEU A 138 6.73 12.37 6.97
CA LEU A 138 6.12 11.12 7.47
C LEU A 138 7.22 10.07 7.68
N ALA A 139 7.07 9.27 8.73
CA ALA A 139 7.94 8.14 8.99
C ALA A 139 7.70 7.02 7.95
N GLU A 140 8.75 6.30 7.58
CA GLU A 140 8.62 5.05 6.83
C GLU A 140 7.68 4.08 7.55
N LEU A 141 6.91 3.34 6.77
CA LEU A 141 6.13 2.24 7.28
C LEU A 141 7.09 1.10 7.68
N PRO A 142 6.88 0.43 8.84
CA PRO A 142 7.71 -0.68 9.23
C PRO A 142 7.56 -1.85 8.25
N SER A 143 8.65 -2.54 7.95
CA SER A 143 8.58 -3.77 7.14
C SER A 143 8.07 -4.96 7.95
N VAL A 144 7.19 -5.76 7.35
CA VAL A 144 6.66 -7.01 7.90
C VAL A 144 6.44 -8.03 6.79
N ASP A 145 6.48 -9.32 7.11
CA ASP A 145 6.10 -10.36 6.16
C ASP A 145 4.59 -10.31 5.88
N LYS A 146 4.22 -10.32 4.59
CA LYS A 146 2.88 -10.26 3.98
C LYS A 146 1.73 -10.12 4.98
N GLN A 147 1.17 -8.92 5.12
CA GLN A 147 0.09 -8.63 6.05
C GLN A 147 -0.95 -7.66 5.46
N ILE A 148 -2.25 -7.93 5.65
CA ILE A 148 -3.34 -6.97 5.42
C ILE A 148 -4.07 -6.77 6.75
N VAL A 149 -4.22 -5.52 7.18
CA VAL A 149 -4.99 -5.11 8.36
C VAL A 149 -6.06 -4.12 7.91
N SER A 150 -7.29 -4.59 7.77
CA SER A 150 -8.47 -3.75 7.53
C SER A 150 -8.98 -3.16 8.85
N GLU A 151 -9.19 -1.84 8.95
CA GLU A 151 -9.87 -1.26 10.11
C GLU A 151 -11.31 -1.80 10.18
N ALA A 152 -11.60 -2.68 11.14
CA ALA A 152 -12.96 -3.14 11.38
C ALA A 152 -13.88 -1.93 11.71
N PRO A 153 -15.13 -1.89 11.21
CA PRO A 153 -16.04 -0.79 11.49
C PRO A 153 -16.17 -0.58 12.99
N SER A 154 -15.98 0.67 13.44
CA SER A 154 -15.97 1.03 14.85
C SER A 154 -17.20 0.48 15.58
N LEU A 155 -17.00 -0.63 16.32
CA LEU A 155 -18.00 -1.11 17.25
C LEU A 155 -18.09 -0.08 18.40
N PRO A 156 -19.30 0.31 18.85
CA PRO A 156 -19.45 1.23 19.97
C PRO A 156 -18.67 0.74 21.20
N GLN A 157 -18.09 1.68 21.95
CA GLN A 157 -17.10 1.55 23.04
C GLN A 157 -17.43 0.59 24.21
N ASP A 158 -18.45 -0.26 24.10
CA ASP A 158 -18.80 -1.25 25.12
C ASP A 158 -18.04 -2.59 24.97
N ALA A 159 -17.17 -2.72 23.95
CA ALA A 159 -16.34 -3.91 23.71
C ALA A 159 -14.89 -3.81 24.28
N VAL A 160 -14.59 -2.82 25.12
CA VAL A 160 -13.24 -2.54 25.67
C VAL A 160 -12.78 -3.56 26.74
N ALA A 161 -13.35 -4.76 26.79
CA ALA A 161 -13.07 -5.72 27.86
C ALA A 161 -12.04 -6.82 27.54
N ASP A 162 -11.61 -7.04 26.28
CA ASP A 162 -10.83 -8.25 25.95
C ASP A 162 -9.48 -8.02 25.23
N VAL A 163 -9.04 -6.77 25.05
CA VAL A 163 -7.76 -6.46 24.35
C VAL A 163 -6.59 -6.26 25.33
N LEU A 164 -6.64 -6.93 26.50
CA LEU A 164 -5.50 -7.01 27.43
C LEU A 164 -5.04 -8.46 27.65
N ALA A 165 -5.00 -9.24 26.58
CA ALA A 165 -4.18 -10.45 26.46
C ALA A 165 -4.15 -10.79 24.96
N THR A 166 -3.15 -10.45 24.16
CA THR A 166 -1.88 -11.18 24.16
C THR A 166 -1.04 -10.58 23.02
N GLN A 167 -0.27 -9.52 23.28
CA GLN A 167 0.95 -9.30 22.51
C GLN A 167 2.06 -10.09 23.20
N ALA A 168 2.19 -11.37 22.85
CA ALA A 168 3.39 -12.14 23.09
C ALA A 168 3.35 -13.45 22.30
N GLN A 169 4.27 -13.55 21.35
CA GLN A 169 4.87 -14.78 20.80
C GLN A 169 4.24 -15.42 19.57
N ASP A 170 5.00 -15.29 18.47
CA ASP A 170 5.47 -16.38 17.61
C ASP A 170 4.43 -17.19 16.82
N ASN A 171 4.53 -17.07 15.49
CA ASN A 171 4.48 -18.19 14.54
C ASN A 171 3.44 -19.28 14.79
N ALA A 172 2.24 -19.15 14.20
CA ALA A 172 1.49 -20.30 13.73
C ALA A 172 0.44 -19.91 12.70
N TYR A 173 0.74 -20.21 11.44
CA TYR A 173 -0.23 -20.40 10.37
C TYR A 173 -1.23 -21.50 10.80
N ALA A 174 -2.43 -21.13 11.25
CA ALA A 174 -3.53 -22.05 11.51
C ALA A 174 -4.87 -21.33 11.41
N VAL A 175 -5.36 -21.12 10.19
CA VAL A 175 -6.79 -20.83 9.98
C VAL A 175 -7.53 -22.17 10.00
N SER A 176 -8.01 -22.55 11.18
CA SER A 176 -9.00 -23.61 11.36
C SER A 176 -10.36 -23.06 10.91
N PHE A 177 -10.87 -23.54 9.79
CA PHE A 177 -12.25 -23.27 9.37
C PHE A 177 -13.22 -24.12 10.18
N ASP A 178 -13.91 -23.50 11.13
CA ASP A 178 -15.14 -23.96 11.78
C ASP A 178 -15.79 -22.67 12.33
N THR A 179 -16.99 -22.20 11.96
CA THR A 179 -18.21 -22.84 11.45
C THR A 179 -18.99 -21.82 10.60
N LEU A 180 -19.30 -22.14 9.34
CA LEU A 180 -20.28 -21.41 8.52
C LEU A 180 -21.71 -21.78 8.95
N GLU A 181 -22.20 -21.19 10.04
CA GLU A 181 -23.60 -21.39 10.47
C GLU A 181 -24.47 -20.13 10.52
N ASP A 182 -23.95 -18.93 10.16
CA ASP A 182 -24.73 -17.68 10.33
C ASP A 182 -24.98 -16.86 9.05
N ILE A 183 -25.06 -17.51 7.89
CA ILE A 183 -25.61 -16.89 6.66
C ILE A 183 -26.45 -17.88 5.87
N GLY A 184 -27.59 -18.29 6.44
CA GLY A 184 -28.91 -18.40 5.80
C GLY A 184 -29.11 -18.95 4.38
N TYR A 185 -28.13 -19.61 3.76
CA TYR A 185 -28.25 -20.24 2.46
C TYR A 185 -28.41 -21.75 2.64
N HIS A 186 -29.65 -22.21 2.56
CA HIS A 186 -29.95 -23.62 2.34
C HIS A 186 -29.28 -24.08 1.03
N THR A 187 -28.27 -24.93 1.14
CA THR A 187 -27.92 -25.86 0.06
C THR A 187 -28.25 -27.25 0.55
N GLU A 188 -29.30 -27.84 0.01
CA GLU A 188 -29.62 -29.25 0.23
C GLU A 188 -28.47 -30.10 -0.31
N LEU A 189 -27.72 -30.75 0.58
CA LEU A 189 -26.81 -31.83 0.20
C LEU A 189 -27.62 -33.11 0.00
N PHE A 190 -28.17 -33.28 -1.20
CA PHE A 190 -28.41 -34.60 -1.75
C PHE A 190 -27.12 -35.10 -2.39
N TYR A 191 -26.46 -36.10 -1.79
CA TYR A 191 -25.83 -37.17 -2.57
C TYR A 191 -25.71 -38.45 -1.74
N LEU A 192 -26.32 -39.51 -2.29
CA LEU A 192 -26.12 -40.91 -1.95
C LEU A 192 -24.67 -41.30 -2.23
N ASP A 193 -24.05 -42.16 -1.41
CA ASP A 193 -23.34 -43.28 -2.02
C ASP A 193 -23.31 -44.54 -1.15
N PHE A 194 -23.33 -45.63 -1.90
CA PHE A 194 -23.42 -47.03 -1.59
C PHE A 194 -22.16 -47.59 -0.92
N GLN A 195 -22.41 -48.60 -0.07
CA GLN A 195 -21.62 -49.81 0.17
C GLN A 195 -20.11 -49.70 0.43
N SER A 196 -19.70 -50.21 1.59
CA SER A 196 -19.04 -51.52 1.76
C SER A 196 -18.42 -51.54 3.17
N LEU A 197 -18.22 -52.63 3.91
CA LEU A 197 -18.57 -54.05 3.87
C LEU A 197 -17.87 -54.57 5.17
N LEU A 198 -18.56 -55.45 5.91
CA LEU A 198 -18.18 -56.13 7.17
C LEU A 198 -18.56 -55.44 8.49
#